data_AF-X1MFC6-F1
#
_entry.id   AF-X1MFC6-F1
#
_cell.length_a   1.000
_cell.length_b   1.000
_cell.length_c   1.000
_cell.angle_alpha   90.00
_cell.angle_beta   90.00
_cell.angle_gamma   90.00
#
_symmetry.space_group_name_H-M   'P 1'
#
loop_
_entity.id
_entity.type
_entity.pdbx_description
1 polymer ?
#
loop_
_entity_poly.entity_id
_entity_poly.type
_entity_poly.pdbx_seq_one_letter_code
_entity_poly.pdbx_strand_id
1 'polypeptide(L)'
;MEELVAGRGLATYGEREIRHSLELGAVELLLISEGIRKNRVTAKCQACGHELRETIEDVEKFKKQLPARECPSCGETRLSLVESKDVVQELLELADQFGAGAEFISTETEEGKQLLLAFKGLAALLRFRPAA
;
A
#
# COMPACT_ATOMS: atom_id res chain seq x y z
N MET A 1 -15.16 15.99 5.04
CA MET A 1 -14.14 16.57 4.14
C MET A 1 -13.39 17.75 4.76
N GLU A 2 -13.82 18.31 5.90
CA GLU A 2 -13.16 19.45 6.55
C GLU A 2 -11.71 19.21 7.02
N GLU A 3 -11.34 17.96 7.34
CA GLU A 3 -9.97 17.66 7.82
C GLU A 3 -8.91 17.62 6.70
N LEU A 4 -9.29 17.35 5.45
CA LEU A 4 -8.35 17.37 4.33
C LEU A 4 -7.95 18.80 3.93
N VAL A 5 -8.72 19.81 4.36
CA VAL A 5 -8.54 21.22 3.98
C VAL A 5 -8.07 22.10 5.15
N ALA A 6 -8.20 21.64 6.41
CA ALA A 6 -7.85 22.44 7.58
C ALA A 6 -6.46 22.11 8.16
N GLY A 7 -5.40 22.61 7.53
CA GLY A 7 -4.20 23.21 8.15
C GLY A 7 -3.35 22.48 9.22
N ARG A 8 -3.72 21.30 9.74
CA ARG A 8 -2.98 20.60 10.82
C ARG A 8 -2.07 19.48 10.32
N GLY A 9 -2.21 19.06 9.05
CA GLY A 9 -1.35 18.04 8.44
C GLY A 9 -1.48 16.64 9.04
N LEU A 10 -2.63 16.31 9.62
CA LEU A 10 -2.95 15.02 10.23
C LEU A 10 -3.63 14.05 9.24
N ALA A 11 -3.29 14.16 7.97
CA ALA A 11 -3.72 13.23 6.94
C ALA A 11 -2.52 12.79 6.12
N THR A 12 -2.54 11.53 5.70
CA THR A 12 -1.54 10.97 4.79
C THR A 12 -2.23 10.18 3.70
N TYR A 13 -1.59 10.09 2.55
CA TYR A 13 -2.07 9.34 1.41
C TYR A 13 -0.87 8.76 0.68
N GLY A 14 -1.11 7.73 -0.13
CA GLY A 14 -0.04 6.98 -0.76
C GLY A 14 0.35 5.77 0.07
N GLU A 15 0.51 4.65 -0.62
CA GLU A 15 0.66 3.33 -0.03
C GLU A 15 1.93 3.19 0.83
N ARG A 16 3.00 3.89 0.47
CA ARG A 16 4.27 3.86 1.19
C ARG A 16 4.18 4.69 2.47
N GLU A 17 3.64 5.89 2.35
CA GLU A 17 3.48 6.85 3.45
C GLU A 17 2.49 6.33 4.49
N ILE A 18 1.40 5.67 4.05
CA ILE A 18 0.42 5.00 4.92
C ILE A 18 1.07 3.85 5.68
N ARG A 19 1.78 2.93 5.01
CA ARG A 19 2.46 1.81 5.71
C ARG A 19 3.46 2.30 6.73
N HIS A 20 4.28 3.28 6.34
CA HIS A 20 5.24 3.87 7.27
C HIS A 20 4.55 4.49 8.49
N SER A 21 3.43 5.21 8.28
CA SER A 21 2.67 5.81 9.37
C SER A 21 1.97 4.76 10.25
N LEU A 22 1.51 3.65 9.68
CA LEU A 22 0.94 2.50 10.41
C LEU A 22 1.99 1.88 11.33
N GLU A 23 3.18 1.59 10.79
CA GLU A 23 4.29 0.99 11.55
C GLU A 23 4.78 1.88 12.71
N LEU A 24 4.62 3.20 12.59
CA LEU A 24 4.91 4.16 13.66
C LEU A 24 3.75 4.33 14.66
N GLY A 25 2.62 3.63 14.47
CA GLY A 25 1.42 3.78 15.30
C GLY A 25 0.75 5.15 15.17
N ALA A 26 1.07 5.90 14.11
CA ALA A 26 0.62 7.27 13.92
C ALA A 26 -0.78 7.34 13.29
N VAL A 27 -1.25 6.26 12.66
CA VAL A 27 -2.57 6.21 12.02
C VAL A 27 -3.67 6.00 13.04
N GLU A 28 -4.69 6.83 12.96
CA GLU A 28 -5.94 6.66 13.71
C GLU A 28 -6.93 5.81 12.93
N LEU A 29 -7.17 6.19 11.67
CA LEU A 29 -8.19 5.63 10.81
C LEU A 29 -7.64 5.48 9.39
N LEU A 30 -7.62 4.26 8.87
CA LEU A 30 -7.30 3.94 7.49
C LEU A 30 -8.58 4.00 6.64
N LEU A 31 -8.53 4.73 5.53
CA LEU A 31 -9.62 4.85 4.57
C LEU A 31 -9.28 4.05 3.32
N ILE A 32 -10.09 3.03 3.02
CA ILE A 32 -9.87 2.08 1.94
C ILE A 32 -11.03 2.16 0.95
N SER A 33 -10.74 2.52 -0.30
CA SER A 33 -11.72 2.46 -1.37
C SER A 33 -12.07 1.01 -1.71
N GLU A 34 -13.37 0.70 -1.79
CA GLU A 34 -13.88 -0.63 -2.20
C GLU A 34 -13.45 -1.02 -3.63
N GLY A 35 -13.09 -0.04 -4.46
CA GLY A 35 -12.60 -0.25 -5.82
C GLY A 35 -11.15 -0.74 -5.94
N ILE A 36 -10.40 -0.92 -4.85
CA ILE A 36 -9.01 -1.40 -4.94
C ILE A 36 -8.97 -2.86 -5.40
N ARG A 37 -8.20 -3.12 -6.46
CA ARG A 37 -7.93 -4.47 -6.99
C ARG A 37 -6.42 -4.61 -7.25
N LYS A 38 -5.65 -4.72 -6.17
CA LYS A 38 -4.18 -4.78 -6.22
C LYS A 38 -3.65 -5.79 -5.23
N ASN A 39 -2.50 -6.38 -5.59
CA ASN A 39 -1.76 -7.31 -4.74
C ASN A 39 -0.39 -6.72 -4.41
N ARG A 40 0.00 -6.86 -3.14
CA ARG A 40 1.38 -6.68 -2.69
C ARG A 40 2.12 -7.99 -2.93
N VAL A 41 3.14 -7.93 -3.77
CA VAL A 41 3.96 -9.08 -4.14
C VAL A 41 5.36 -8.93 -3.58
N THR A 42 5.91 -10.05 -3.12
CA THR A 42 7.32 -10.16 -2.74
C THR A 42 7.99 -11.11 -3.74
N ALA A 43 9.02 -10.63 -4.42
CA ALA A 43 9.90 -11.42 -5.28
C ALA A 43 11.29 -11.51 -4.66
N LYS A 44 11.91 -12.69 -4.70
CA LYS A 44 13.24 -12.93 -4.15
C LYS A 44 14.22 -13.30 -5.25
N CYS A 45 15.39 -12.69 -5.24
CA CYS A 45 16.50 -13.08 -6.10
C CYS A 45 17.15 -14.36 -5.57
N GLN A 46 17.17 -15.41 -6.39
CA GLN A 46 17.78 -16.69 -6.04
C GLN A 46 19.31 -16.67 -6.10
N ALA A 47 19.92 -15.60 -6.63
CA ALA A 47 21.37 -15.46 -6.73
C ALA A 47 21.99 -14.75 -5.51
N CYS A 48 21.40 -13.64 -5.05
CA CYS A 48 21.93 -12.84 -3.94
C CYS A 48 21.00 -12.76 -2.71
N GLY A 49 19.77 -13.29 -2.80
CA GLY A 49 18.79 -13.27 -1.72
C GLY A 49 18.00 -11.96 -1.58
N HIS A 50 18.25 -10.94 -2.40
CA HIS A 50 17.55 -9.65 -2.35
C HIS A 50 16.03 -9.81 -2.54
N GLU A 51 15.25 -9.12 -1.71
CA GLU A 51 13.78 -9.11 -1.77
C GLU A 51 13.27 -7.79 -2.38
N LEU A 52 12.44 -7.92 -3.41
CA LEU A 52 11.74 -6.84 -4.08
C LEU A 52 10.26 -6.90 -3.67
N ARG A 53 9.73 -5.81 -3.11
CA ARG A 53 8.33 -5.67 -2.75
C ARG A 53 7.67 -4.63 -3.62
N GLU A 54 6.65 -5.03 -4.37
CA GLU A 54 5.93 -4.16 -5.30
C GLU A 54 4.43 -4.35 -5.18
N THR A 55 3.67 -3.34 -5.60
CA THR A 55 2.21 -3.41 -5.66
C THR A 55 1.77 -3.42 -7.10
N ILE A 56 1.01 -4.44 -7.48
CA ILE A 56 0.68 -4.76 -8.86
C ILE A 56 -0.80 -5.12 -8.99
N GLU A 57 -1.36 -4.91 -10.18
CA GLU A 57 -2.76 -5.25 -10.48
C GLU A 57 -2.91 -6.69 -10.96
N ASP A 58 -1.92 -7.23 -11.68
CA ASP A 58 -1.96 -8.55 -12.30
C ASP A 58 -0.73 -9.39 -11.91
N VAL A 59 -0.94 -10.32 -10.97
CA VAL A 59 0.10 -11.20 -10.41
C VAL A 59 0.66 -12.13 -11.49
N GLU A 60 -0.19 -12.60 -12.42
CA GLU A 60 0.23 -13.51 -13.48
C GLU A 60 1.10 -12.81 -14.51
N LYS A 61 0.74 -11.58 -14.89
CA LYS A 61 1.59 -10.74 -15.74
C LYS A 61 2.92 -10.43 -15.06
N PHE A 62 2.91 -10.11 -13.77
CA PHE A 62 4.13 -9.87 -13.01
C PHE A 62 5.05 -11.10 -13.01
N LYS A 63 4.50 -12.29 -12.70
CA LYS A 63 5.23 -13.55 -12.68
C LYS A 63 5.88 -13.88 -14.03
N LYS A 64 5.22 -13.57 -15.15
CA LYS A 64 5.77 -13.74 -16.50
C LYS A 64 6.92 -12.79 -16.82
N GLN A 65 6.97 -11.61 -16.17
CA GLN A 65 8.02 -10.62 -16.38
C GLN A 65 9.27 -10.87 -15.53
N LEU A 66 9.15 -11.59 -14.40
CA LEU A 66 10.27 -11.86 -13.49
C LEU A 66 11.51 -12.49 -14.15
N PRO A 67 11.39 -13.50 -15.04
CA PRO A 67 12.56 -14.09 -15.69
C PRO A 67 13.32 -13.14 -16.63
N ALA A 68 12.67 -12.05 -17.07
CA ALA A 68 13.27 -11.04 -17.94
C ALA A 68 13.73 -9.79 -17.16
N ARG A 69 13.46 -9.71 -15.85
CA ARG A 69 13.85 -8.59 -15.00
C ARG A 69 15.18 -8.87 -14.32
N GLU A 70 16.08 -7.90 -14.38
CA GLU A 70 17.34 -7.91 -13.66
C GLU A 70 17.13 -7.57 -12.18
N CYS A 71 17.84 -8.27 -11.29
CA CYS A 71 17.83 -7.94 -9.88
C CYS A 71 18.52 -6.57 -9.66
N PRO A 72 17.87 -5.60 -8.98
CA PRO A 72 18.47 -4.28 -8.75
C PRO A 72 19.72 -4.31 -7.86
N SER A 73 19.95 -5.42 -7.14
CA SER A 73 21.11 -5.57 -6.25
C SER A 73 22.33 -6.23 -6.91
N CYS A 74 22.14 -7.10 -7.91
CA CYS A 74 23.25 -7.88 -8.49
C CYS A 74 23.21 -8.04 -10.03
N GLY A 75 22.17 -7.56 -10.70
CA GLY A 75 22.02 -7.64 -12.16
C GLY A 75 21.52 -8.99 -12.69
N GLU A 76 21.44 -10.03 -11.86
CA GLU A 76 21.05 -11.37 -12.31
C GLU A 76 19.52 -11.49 -12.52
N THR A 77 19.08 -12.25 -13.52
CA THR A 77 17.64 -12.41 -13.89
C THR A 77 16.94 -13.56 -13.17
N ARG A 78 17.45 -13.95 -12.00
CA ARG A 78 16.95 -15.08 -11.20
C ARG A 78 15.95 -14.64 -10.13
N LEU A 79 15.02 -13.75 -10.49
CA LEU A 79 13.94 -13.32 -9.61
C LEU A 79 12.78 -14.32 -9.66
N SER A 80 12.24 -14.69 -8.49
CA SER A 80 11.07 -15.56 -8.37
C SER A 80 10.05 -14.98 -7.39
N LEU A 81 8.77 -15.06 -7.72
CA LEU A 81 7.69 -14.69 -6.81
C LEU A 81 7.69 -15.63 -5.60
N VAL A 82 7.73 -15.07 -4.39
CA VAL A 82 7.67 -15.84 -3.14
C VAL A 82 6.35 -15.63 -2.40
N GLU A 83 5.75 -14.45 -2.52
CA GLU A 83 4.51 -14.12 -1.84
C GLU A 83 3.65 -13.19 -2.71
N SER A 84 2.34 -13.37 -2.63
CA SER A 84 1.35 -12.44 -3.18
C SER A 84 0.20 -12.36 -2.20
N LYS A 85 -0.14 -11.14 -1.80
CA LYS A 85 -1.21 -10.86 -0.84
C LYS A 85 -2.06 -9.69 -1.32
N ASP A 86 -3.36 -9.77 -1.08
CA ASP A 86 -4.25 -8.64 -1.37
C ASP A 86 -3.83 -7.41 -0.54
N VAL A 87 -3.74 -6.24 -1.18
CA VAL A 87 -3.29 -5.00 -0.53
C VAL A 87 -4.23 -4.58 0.59
N VAL A 88 -5.54 -4.74 0.40
CA VAL A 88 -6.53 -4.39 1.43
C VAL A 88 -6.31 -5.29 2.64
N GLN A 89 -6.18 -6.60 2.42
CA GLN A 89 -5.96 -7.54 3.51
C GLN A 89 -4.65 -7.24 4.27
N GLU A 90 -3.56 -6.98 3.55
CA GLU A 90 -2.27 -6.63 4.15
C GLU A 90 -2.35 -5.36 5.01
N LEU A 91 -3.01 -4.32 4.52
CA LEU A 91 -3.17 -3.07 5.27
C LEU A 91 -4.11 -3.22 6.46
N LEU A 92 -5.15 -4.06 6.37
CA LEU A 92 -6.03 -4.36 7.51
C LEU A 92 -5.27 -5.06 8.63
N GLU A 93 -4.40 -6.02 8.30
CA GLU A 93 -3.58 -6.70 9.30
C GLU A 93 -2.57 -5.76 9.96
N LEU A 94 -1.95 -4.86 9.18
CA LEU A 94 -1.11 -3.81 9.75
C LEU A 94 -1.92 -2.85 10.65
N ALA A 95 -3.12 -2.45 10.21
CA ALA A 95 -3.98 -1.59 11.01
C ALA A 95 -4.34 -2.24 12.35
N ASP A 96 -4.77 -3.50 12.34
CA ASP A 96 -5.07 -4.26 13.56
C ASP A 96 -3.83 -4.40 14.46
N GLN A 97 -2.68 -4.74 13.88
CA GLN A 97 -1.41 -4.89 14.60
C GLN A 97 -1.00 -3.62 15.36
N PHE A 98 -1.21 -2.43 14.76
CA PHE A 98 -0.84 -1.14 15.35
C PHE A 98 -2.02 -0.39 15.97
N GLY A 99 -3.18 -1.06 16.09
CA GLY A 99 -4.38 -0.54 16.74
C GLY A 99 -5.04 0.63 16.02
N ALA A 100 -4.92 0.71 14.69
CA ALA A 100 -5.63 1.67 13.84
C ALA A 100 -7.00 1.11 13.43
N GLY A 101 -8.00 1.99 13.32
CA GLY A 101 -9.29 1.65 12.71
C GLY A 101 -9.18 1.55 11.19
N ALA A 102 -10.13 0.89 10.56
CA ALA A 102 -10.25 0.85 9.10
C ALA A 102 -11.71 1.06 8.66
N GLU A 103 -11.91 1.89 7.64
CA GLU A 103 -13.21 2.16 7.03
C GLU A 103 -13.16 1.96 5.52
N PHE A 104 -14.23 1.36 5.00
CA PHE A 104 -14.42 1.15 3.57
C PHE A 104 -15.26 2.26 2.96
N ILE A 105 -14.75 2.85 1.88
CA ILE A 105 -15.38 3.96 1.18
C ILE A 105 -15.90 3.48 -0.17
N SER A 106 -17.22 3.51 -0.34
CA SER A 106 -17.91 3.18 -1.58
C SER A 106 -17.60 4.20 -2.68
N THR A 107 -17.44 3.71 -3.91
CA THR A 107 -17.21 4.54 -5.11
C THR A 107 -18.48 5.14 -5.71
N GLU A 108 -19.63 5.04 -5.02
CA GLU A 108 -20.90 5.61 -5.48
C GLU A 108 -20.99 7.12 -5.25
N THR A 109 -20.29 7.63 -4.24
CA THR A 109 -20.21 9.06 -3.92
C THR A 109 -19.11 9.74 -4.72
N GLU A 110 -19.20 11.06 -4.90
CA GLU A 110 -18.15 11.83 -5.56
C GLU A 110 -16.83 11.78 -4.78
N GLU A 111 -16.92 11.81 -3.45
CA GLU A 111 -15.78 11.69 -2.54
C GLU A 111 -15.10 10.32 -2.64
N GLY A 112 -15.88 9.24 -2.71
CA GLY A 112 -15.33 7.90 -2.88
C GLY A 112 -14.66 7.70 -4.23
N LYS A 113 -15.23 8.28 -5.30
CA LYS A 113 -14.58 8.31 -6.62
C LYS A 113 -13.27 9.09 -6.56
N GLN A 114 -13.24 10.23 -5.87
CA GLN A 114 -12.02 11.00 -5.69
C GLN A 114 -10.96 10.24 -4.89
N LEU A 115 -11.35 9.51 -3.84
CA LEU A 115 -10.43 8.64 -3.11
C LEU A 115 -9.75 7.64 -4.04
N LEU A 116 -10.53 6.96 -4.89
CA LEU A 116 -9.98 6.01 -5.85
C LEU A 116 -9.11 6.66 -6.92
N LEU A 117 -9.58 7.74 -7.55
CA LEU A 117 -8.94 8.34 -8.73
C LEU A 117 -7.73 9.23 -8.37
N ALA A 118 -7.87 10.09 -7.36
CA ALA A 118 -6.83 11.04 -6.98
C ALA A 118 -5.80 10.43 -6.02
N PHE A 119 -6.26 9.59 -5.09
CA PHE A 119 -5.42 9.01 -4.03
C PHE A 119 -5.16 7.51 -4.22
N LYS A 120 -5.47 6.96 -5.40
CA LYS A 120 -5.30 5.54 -5.74
C LYS A 120 -6.03 4.58 -4.80
N GLY A 121 -7.05 5.07 -4.12
CA GLY A 121 -7.94 4.33 -3.23
C GLY A 121 -7.53 4.29 -1.76
N LEU A 122 -6.42 4.92 -1.37
CA LEU A 122 -5.90 4.81 0.00
C LEU A 122 -5.60 6.20 0.59
N ALA A 123 -6.15 6.44 1.78
CA ALA A 123 -5.83 7.59 2.62
C ALA A 123 -5.85 7.16 4.08
N ALA A 124 -5.29 7.98 4.97
CA ALA A 124 -5.36 7.74 6.41
C ALA A 124 -5.39 9.05 7.18
N LEU A 125 -6.13 9.05 8.28
CA LEU A 125 -6.11 10.09 9.30
C LEU A 125 -5.08 9.71 10.37
N LEU A 126 -4.31 10.71 10.82
CA LEU A 126 -3.21 10.53 11.75
C LEU A 126 -3.58 11.07 13.13
N ARG A 127 -3.20 10.34 14.17
CA ARG A 127 -3.26 10.78 15.58
C ARG A 127 -2.26 11.90 15.86
N PHE A 128 -1.09 11.80 15.22
CA PHE A 128 0.01 12.75 15.32
C PHE A 128 0.85 12.68 14.05
N ARG A 129 1.67 13.70 13.80
CA ARG A 129 2.57 13.71 12.65
C ARG A 129 3.83 12.89 12.96
N PRO A 130 4.17 11.86 12.17
CA PRO A 130 5.49 11.25 12.22
C PRO A 130 6.57 12.30 12.06
N ALA A 131 7.60 12.26 12.91
CA ALA A 131 8.80 13.05 12.68
C ALA A 131 9.46 12.55 11.39
N ALA A 132 9.78 13.48 10.48
CA ALA A 132 10.48 13.19 9.23
C ALA A 132 11.94 12.79 9.47
#